data_AF-A0AAE1SR02-F1
#
_entry.id   AF-A0AAE1SR02-F1
#
_cell.length_a   1.000
_cell.length_b   1.000
_cell.length_c   1.000
_cell.angle_alpha   90.00
_cell.angle_beta   90.00
_cell.angle_gamma   90.00
#
_symmetry.space_group_name_H-M   'P 1'
#
loop_
_entity.id
_entity.type
_entity.pdbx_description
1 polymer ?
#
loop_
_entity_poly.entity_id
_entity_poly.type
_entity_poly.pdbx_seq_one_letter_code
_entity_poly.pdbx_strand_id
1 'polypeptide(L)'
;MAFSPKSQLLFFCFLCIFFSLSLSFNPSRPNKVDVHDLLPLYNLPKGLLPNNVKSYTISSKDNSFTVQLTHPCYVQFKDQLVYYEKEFKGKMSYGKVSDVSGIQAKKVFVWVSVTGINVDEESHMIEFHVGFLSEKLPAKEFEIIPTCKNKGCQDSPLASI
;
A
#
# COMPACT_ATOMS: atom_id res chain seq x y z
N MET A 1 64.63 -9.75 -11.71
CA MET A 1 64.00 -8.49 -11.24
C MET A 1 63.56 -8.73 -9.80
N ALA A 2 64.32 -8.20 -8.84
CA ALA A 2 64.14 -8.47 -7.41
C ALA A 2 63.29 -7.35 -6.78
N PHE A 3 62.13 -7.69 -6.24
CA PHE A 3 61.24 -6.73 -5.59
C PHE A 3 61.63 -6.56 -4.11
N SER A 4 61.77 -5.29 -3.69
CA SER A 4 62.33 -4.89 -2.39
C SER A 4 61.34 -5.09 -1.22
N PRO A 5 61.80 -5.56 -0.04
CA PRO A 5 60.94 -6.01 1.07
C PRO A 5 60.15 -4.89 1.78
N LYS A 6 60.52 -3.62 1.57
CA LYS A 6 59.82 -2.47 2.20
C LYS A 6 58.49 -2.12 1.53
N SER A 7 58.33 -2.47 0.25
CA SER A 7 57.08 -2.23 -0.51
C SER A 7 55.98 -3.24 -0.15
N GLN A 8 56.38 -4.44 0.26
CA GLN A 8 55.46 -5.55 0.59
C GLN A 8 54.74 -5.35 1.93
N LEU A 9 55.33 -4.61 2.87
CA LEU A 9 54.75 -4.27 4.17
C LEU A 9 53.71 -3.15 4.09
N LEU A 10 53.86 -2.20 3.16
CA LEU A 10 52.89 -1.11 2.97
C LEU A 10 51.60 -1.60 2.31
N PHE A 11 51.68 -2.60 1.44
CA PHE A 11 50.51 -3.18 0.77
C PHE A 11 49.59 -3.95 1.73
N PHE A 12 50.18 -4.62 2.73
CA PHE A 12 49.43 -5.43 3.71
C PHE A 12 48.67 -4.57 4.73
N CYS A 13 49.19 -3.38 5.06
CA CYS A 13 48.55 -2.45 5.99
C CYS A 13 47.31 -1.77 5.39
N PHE A 14 47.32 -1.53 4.07
CA PHE A 14 46.18 -0.94 3.37
C PHE A 14 44.98 -1.89 3.34
N LEU A 15 45.20 -3.21 3.22
CA LEU A 15 44.11 -4.20 3.15
C LEU A 15 43.30 -4.31 4.46
N CYS A 16 43.92 -4.07 5.61
CA CYS A 16 43.26 -4.20 6.93
C CYS A 16 42.32 -3.02 7.25
N ILE A 17 42.59 -1.83 6.72
CA ILE A 17 41.76 -0.63 6.93
C ILE A 17 40.44 -0.75 6.17
N PHE A 18 40.46 -1.34 4.96
CA PHE A 18 39.23 -1.60 4.20
C PHE A 18 38.35 -2.67 4.84
N PHE A 19 38.94 -3.69 5.47
CA PHE A 19 38.16 -4.76 6.11
C PHE A 19 37.48 -4.32 7.41
N SER A 20 38.03 -3.31 8.09
CA SER A 20 37.48 -2.76 9.33
C SER A 20 36.22 -1.92 9.12
N LEU A 21 36.02 -1.38 7.90
CA LEU A 21 34.83 -0.57 7.57
C LEU A 21 33.57 -1.42 7.31
N SER A 22 33.72 -2.74 7.23
CA SER A 22 32.65 -3.67 6.84
C SER A 22 31.68 -4.05 7.98
N LEU A 23 31.97 -3.72 9.24
CA LEU A 23 31.14 -4.14 10.38
C LEU A 23 30.49 -2.95 11.07
N SER A 24 29.55 -2.33 10.38
CA SER A 24 28.39 -1.68 11.02
C SER A 24 27.13 -1.92 10.18
N PHE A 25 26.96 -3.15 9.67
CA PHE A 25 25.62 -3.63 9.31
C PHE A 25 24.91 -3.90 10.63
N ASN A 26 24.23 -2.87 11.13
CA ASN A 26 23.11 -3.08 12.02
C ASN A 26 21.93 -3.44 11.10
N PRO A 27 21.51 -4.71 10.98
CA PRO A 27 20.22 -5.01 10.38
C PRO A 27 19.17 -4.51 11.37
N SER A 28 18.95 -3.19 11.36
CA SER A 28 17.71 -2.59 11.81
C SER A 28 16.62 -3.47 11.24
N ARG A 29 15.83 -4.06 12.15
CA ARG A 29 14.62 -4.86 11.88
C ARG A 29 14.05 -4.50 10.51
N PRO A 30 13.63 -5.46 9.66
CA PRO A 30 12.93 -5.10 8.45
C PRO A 30 11.79 -4.18 8.86
N ASN A 31 11.97 -2.87 8.60
CA ASN A 31 10.89 -1.91 8.61
C ASN A 31 10.00 -2.52 7.54
N LYS A 32 8.93 -3.20 7.96
CA LYS A 32 7.82 -3.49 7.06
C LYS A 32 7.40 -2.10 6.62
N VAL A 33 7.87 -1.69 5.44
CA VAL A 33 7.45 -0.45 4.79
C VAL A 33 5.93 -0.50 4.83
N ASP A 34 5.31 0.53 5.39
CA ASP A 34 3.86 0.51 5.51
C ASP A 34 3.27 0.45 4.09
N VAL A 35 2.17 -0.27 3.89
CA VAL A 35 1.53 -0.31 2.58
C VAL A 35 1.08 1.10 2.17
N HIS A 36 0.77 1.93 3.16
CA HIS A 36 0.44 3.35 3.01
C HIS A 36 1.61 4.18 2.45
N ASP A 37 2.87 3.77 2.68
CA ASP A 37 4.05 4.44 2.13
C ASP A 37 4.37 3.94 0.70
N LEU A 38 3.92 2.73 0.35
CA LEU A 38 4.08 2.19 -1.00
C LEU A 38 3.11 2.80 -2.01
N LEU A 39 1.87 3.08 -1.61
CA LEU A 39 0.84 3.67 -2.48
C LEU A 39 1.34 4.94 -3.19
N PRO A 40 1.92 5.95 -2.49
CA PRO A 40 2.47 7.14 -3.14
C PRO A 40 3.54 6.86 -4.19
N LEU A 41 4.32 5.79 -4.06
CA LEU A 41 5.34 5.41 -5.06
C LEU A 41 4.72 4.99 -6.39
N TYR A 42 3.48 4.50 -6.37
CA TYR A 42 2.69 4.16 -7.55
C TYR A 42 1.73 5.27 -7.96
N ASN A 43 1.92 6.50 -7.47
CA ASN A 43 1.01 7.62 -7.68
C ASN A 43 -0.43 7.34 -7.19
N LEU A 44 -0.56 6.58 -6.10
CA LEU A 44 -1.83 6.27 -5.46
C LEU A 44 -1.90 6.94 -4.08
N PRO A 45 -3.04 7.52 -3.69
CA PRO A 45 -3.15 8.13 -2.37
C PRO A 45 -3.20 7.09 -1.26
N LYS A 46 -2.54 7.41 -0.14
CA LYS A 46 -2.38 6.51 1.01
C LYS A 46 -3.69 6.07 1.66
N GLY A 47 -4.76 6.86 1.54
CA GLY A 47 -6.08 6.60 2.10
C GLY A 47 -7.01 5.75 1.24
N LEU A 48 -6.51 5.15 0.15
CA LEU A 48 -7.25 4.08 -0.56
C LEU A 48 -7.41 2.82 0.28
N LEU A 49 -6.50 2.59 1.24
CA LEU A 49 -6.51 1.44 2.12
C LEU A 49 -6.86 1.85 3.56
N PRO A 50 -7.60 1.01 4.30
CA PRO A 50 -7.85 1.22 5.71
C PRO A 50 -6.58 0.99 6.53
N ASN A 51 -6.54 1.57 7.73
CA ASN A 51 -5.40 1.42 8.65
C ASN A 51 -5.21 -0.01 9.22
N ASN A 52 -6.10 -0.96 8.95
CA ASN A 52 -6.11 -2.29 9.60
C ASN A 52 -5.32 -3.37 8.82
N VAL A 53 -4.33 -2.95 8.03
CA VAL A 53 -3.48 -3.83 7.23
C VAL A 53 -2.51 -4.60 8.12
N LYS A 54 -2.55 -5.94 8.03
CA LYS A 54 -1.66 -6.85 8.76
C LYS A 54 -0.40 -7.19 7.97
N SER A 55 -0.57 -7.44 6.67
CA SER A 55 0.52 -7.76 5.76
C SER A 55 0.12 -7.52 4.32
N TYR A 56 1.09 -7.26 3.47
CA TYR A 56 0.90 -7.20 2.03
C TYR A 56 2.00 -8.01 1.35
N THR A 57 1.75 -8.40 0.10
CA THR A 57 2.71 -9.08 -0.77
C THR A 57 2.51 -8.55 -2.17
N ILE A 58 3.61 -8.25 -2.86
CA ILE A 58 3.60 -7.76 -4.24
C ILE A 58 4.46 -8.74 -5.05
N SER A 59 3.89 -9.28 -6.13
CA SER A 59 4.59 -10.13 -7.07
C SER A 59 5.23 -9.28 -8.15
N SER A 60 6.56 -9.31 -8.25
CA SER A 60 7.30 -8.59 -9.30
C SER A 60 7.12 -9.17 -10.71
N LYS A 61 6.45 -10.33 -10.87
CA LYS A 61 6.22 -10.97 -12.17
C LYS A 61 5.05 -10.37 -12.94
N ASP A 62 3.93 -10.18 -12.23
CA ASP A 62 2.64 -9.80 -12.82
C ASP A 62 2.11 -8.48 -12.25
N ASN A 63 2.91 -7.82 -11.42
CA ASN A 63 2.55 -6.66 -10.58
C ASN A 63 1.26 -6.87 -9.77
N SER A 64 0.98 -8.14 -9.42
CA SER A 64 -0.15 -8.48 -8.58
C SER A 64 0.17 -8.22 -7.11
N PHE A 65 -0.81 -7.72 -6.39
CA PHE A 65 -0.69 -7.49 -4.96
C PHE A 65 -1.77 -8.26 -4.21
N THR A 66 -1.42 -8.69 -3.01
CA THR A 66 -2.33 -9.29 -2.05
C THR A 66 -2.15 -8.57 -0.73
N VAL A 67 -3.25 -8.09 -0.16
CA VAL A 67 -3.26 -7.44 1.15
C VAL A 67 -4.12 -8.28 2.09
N GLN A 68 -3.58 -8.57 3.26
CA GLN A 68 -4.29 -9.17 4.37
C GLN A 68 -4.54 -8.12 5.45
N LEU A 69 -5.81 -7.96 5.78
CA LEU A 69 -6.28 -7.19 6.91
C LEU A 69 -6.34 -8.06 8.17
N THR A 70 -6.31 -7.43 9.33
CA THR A 70 -6.47 -8.14 10.61
C THR A 70 -7.87 -8.75 10.72
N HIS A 71 -8.88 -8.03 10.22
CA HIS A 71 -10.29 -8.43 10.16
C HIS A 71 -10.96 -7.76 8.95
N PRO A 72 -12.10 -8.28 8.44
CA PRO A 72 -12.88 -7.58 7.44
C PRO A 72 -13.35 -6.23 7.98
N CYS A 73 -13.50 -5.26 7.08
CA CYS A 73 -13.59 -3.87 7.45
C CYS A 73 -14.64 -3.12 6.65
N TYR A 74 -15.34 -2.18 7.29
CA TYR A 74 -16.20 -1.23 6.63
C TYR A 74 -15.61 0.18 6.75
N VAL A 75 -15.56 0.89 5.63
CA VAL A 75 -15.11 2.27 5.52
C VAL A 75 -16.24 3.10 4.94
N GLN A 76 -16.54 4.24 5.56
CA GLN A 76 -17.54 5.17 5.06
C GLN A 76 -16.85 6.39 4.45
N PHE A 77 -16.98 6.56 3.15
CA PHE A 77 -16.52 7.71 2.38
C PHE A 77 -17.71 8.60 2.08
N LYS A 78 -17.90 9.66 2.88
CA LYS A 78 -19.09 10.54 2.83
C LYS A 78 -20.40 9.73 2.84
N ASP A 79 -21.02 9.55 1.67
CA ASP A 79 -22.31 8.86 1.50
C ASP A 79 -22.16 7.42 0.98
N GLN A 80 -20.92 6.94 0.77
CA GLN A 80 -20.62 5.64 0.23
C GLN A 80 -20.00 4.71 1.28
N LEU A 81 -20.61 3.55 1.47
CA LEU A 81 -20.07 2.49 2.33
C LEU A 81 -19.26 1.53 1.48
N VAL A 82 -17.98 1.33 1.81
CA VAL A 82 -17.08 0.38 1.16
C VAL A 82 -16.71 -0.71 2.16
N TYR A 83 -16.83 -1.94 1.73
CA TYR A 83 -16.46 -3.14 2.46
C TYR A 83 -15.16 -3.71 1.88
N TYR A 84 -14.23 -4.02 2.77
CA TYR A 84 -12.98 -4.69 2.45
C TYR A 84 -12.99 -6.06 3.12
N GLU A 85 -12.76 -7.09 2.32
CA GLU A 85 -12.56 -8.44 2.81
C GLU A 85 -11.26 -8.56 3.61
N LYS A 86 -11.18 -9.62 4.43
CA LYS A 86 -9.99 -9.91 5.22
C LYS A 86 -8.74 -10.09 4.35
N GLU A 87 -8.90 -10.64 3.16
CA GLU A 87 -7.86 -10.72 2.16
C GLU A 87 -8.42 -10.23 0.84
N PHE A 88 -7.73 -9.28 0.21
CA PHE A 88 -8.09 -8.79 -1.11
C PHE A 88 -6.84 -8.71 -1.98
N LYS A 89 -7.06 -8.84 -3.28
CA LYS A 89 -5.99 -8.91 -4.28
C LYS A 89 -6.32 -8.08 -5.50
N GLY A 90 -5.30 -7.73 -6.26
CA GLY A 90 -5.46 -7.05 -7.53
C GLY A 90 -4.14 -6.93 -8.26
N LYS A 91 -4.11 -6.11 -9.30
CA LYS A 91 -2.91 -5.70 -10.00
C LYS A 91 -2.73 -4.20 -9.85
N MET A 92 -1.52 -3.79 -9.50
CA MET A 92 -1.18 -2.38 -9.39
C MET A 92 -0.14 -2.00 -10.44
N SER A 93 -0.27 -0.80 -10.97
CA SER A 93 0.63 -0.20 -11.94
C SER A 93 0.74 1.29 -11.59
N TYR A 94 1.66 1.98 -12.22
CA TYR A 94 1.82 3.41 -11.99
C TYR A 94 0.52 4.16 -12.32
N GLY A 95 -0.08 4.82 -11.32
CA GLY A 95 -1.35 5.55 -11.41
C GLY A 95 -2.61 4.69 -11.59
N LYS A 96 -2.50 3.35 -11.56
CA LYS A 96 -3.64 2.48 -11.92
C LYS A 96 -3.67 1.19 -11.12
N VAL A 97 -4.87 0.77 -10.75
CA VAL A 97 -5.17 -0.51 -10.12
C VAL A 97 -6.26 -1.22 -10.95
N SER A 98 -6.07 -2.49 -11.26
CA SER A 98 -7.02 -3.30 -12.02
C SER A 98 -7.17 -4.69 -11.42
N ASP A 99 -8.18 -5.43 -11.88
CA ASP A 99 -8.47 -6.81 -11.43
C ASP A 99 -8.62 -6.93 -9.91
N VAL A 100 -9.14 -5.88 -9.27
CA VAL A 100 -9.33 -5.85 -7.82
C VAL A 100 -10.47 -6.81 -7.44
N SER A 101 -10.21 -7.63 -6.43
CA SER A 101 -11.14 -8.61 -5.88
C SER A 101 -11.09 -8.58 -4.36
N GLY A 102 -12.25 -8.57 -3.72
CA GLY A 102 -12.39 -8.51 -2.26
C GLY A 102 -12.71 -7.11 -1.73
N ILE A 103 -13.02 -6.14 -2.61
CA ILE A 103 -13.49 -4.80 -2.23
C ILE A 103 -14.87 -4.60 -2.85
N GLN A 104 -15.85 -4.18 -2.05
CA GLN A 104 -17.23 -3.96 -2.47
C GLN A 104 -17.71 -2.59 -2.02
N ALA A 105 -18.26 -1.80 -2.93
CA ALA A 105 -18.91 -0.53 -2.62
C ALA A 105 -20.44 -0.70 -2.62
N LYS A 106 -21.10 -0.10 -1.65
CA LYS A 106 -22.57 -0.08 -1.57
C LYS A 106 -23.11 1.06 -2.43
N LYS A 107 -23.94 0.72 -3.41
CA LYS A 107 -24.60 1.66 -4.32
C LYS A 107 -26.11 1.39 -4.35
N VAL A 108 -26.92 2.41 -4.06
CA VAL A 108 -28.39 2.38 -4.20
C VAL A 108 -28.99 1.04 -3.70
N PHE A 109 -28.57 0.62 -2.50
CA PHE A 109 -28.93 -0.64 -1.80
C PHE A 109 -28.23 -1.95 -2.23
N VAL A 110 -27.47 -1.98 -3.32
CA VAL A 110 -26.74 -3.18 -3.79
C VAL A 110 -25.24 -3.07 -3.48
N TRP A 111 -24.59 -4.20 -3.19
CA TRP A 111 -23.13 -4.29 -3.10
C TRP A 111 -22.55 -4.56 -4.47
N VAL A 112 -21.62 -3.72 -4.91
CA VAL A 112 -21.00 -3.81 -6.21
C VAL A 112 -19.49 -3.88 -6.03
N SER A 113 -18.85 -4.85 -6.67
CA SER A 113 -17.41 -5.06 -6.53
C SER A 113 -16.62 -3.95 -7.22
N VAL A 114 -15.60 -3.43 -6.55
CA VAL A 114 -14.64 -2.49 -7.13
C VAL A 114 -13.64 -3.31 -7.93
N THR A 115 -13.58 -3.07 -9.24
CA THR A 115 -12.73 -3.81 -10.19
C THR A 115 -11.45 -3.07 -10.53
N GLY A 116 -11.42 -1.75 -10.38
CA GLY A 116 -10.25 -0.94 -10.69
C GLY A 116 -10.31 0.49 -10.18
N ILE A 117 -9.17 1.15 -10.21
CA ILE A 117 -8.94 2.52 -9.76
C ILE A 117 -7.96 3.15 -10.76
N ASN A 118 -8.22 4.36 -11.24
CA ASN A 118 -7.35 5.08 -12.16
C ASN A 118 -7.18 6.52 -11.66
N VAL A 119 -5.94 6.96 -11.50
CA VAL A 119 -5.62 8.31 -11.05
C VAL A 119 -5.38 9.18 -12.27
N ASP A 120 -6.18 10.23 -12.38
CA ASP A 120 -6.04 11.26 -13.39
C ASP A 120 -5.28 12.45 -12.75
N GLU A 121 -4.00 12.55 -13.09
CA GLU A 121 -3.11 13.61 -12.61
C GLU A 121 -3.50 14.99 -13.15
N GLU A 122 -4.04 15.06 -14.37
CA GLU A 122 -4.39 16.33 -15.01
C GLU A 122 -5.62 16.96 -14.36
N SER A 123 -6.62 16.14 -14.02
CA SER A 123 -7.84 16.61 -13.37
C SER A 123 -7.82 16.52 -11.83
N HIS A 124 -6.77 15.95 -11.24
CA HIS A 124 -6.67 15.63 -9.81
C HIS A 124 -7.85 14.77 -9.31
N MET A 125 -8.39 13.93 -10.18
CA MET A 125 -9.51 13.04 -9.91
C MET A 125 -9.06 11.58 -9.92
N ILE A 126 -9.83 10.74 -9.24
CA ILE A 126 -9.65 9.30 -9.21
C ILE A 126 -10.91 8.66 -9.73
N GLU A 127 -10.78 7.90 -10.80
CA GLU A 127 -11.85 7.12 -11.39
C GLU A 127 -11.86 5.72 -10.78
N PHE A 128 -12.95 5.39 -10.09
CA PHE A 128 -13.23 4.07 -9.54
C PHE A 128 -14.13 3.31 -10.49
N HIS A 129 -13.72 2.10 -10.86
CA HIS A 129 -14.53 1.16 -11.60
C HIS A 129 -15.22 0.22 -10.62
N VAL A 130 -16.55 0.27 -10.59
CA VAL A 130 -17.41 -0.44 -9.66
C VAL A 130 -18.39 -1.28 -10.47
N GLY A 131 -18.00 -2.52 -10.76
CA GLY A 131 -18.70 -3.40 -11.70
C GLY A 131 -18.71 -2.82 -13.11
N PHE A 132 -19.89 -2.44 -13.61
CA PHE A 132 -20.09 -1.77 -14.90
C PHE A 132 -20.14 -0.23 -14.78
N LEU A 133 -20.12 0.30 -13.56
CA LEU A 133 -20.18 1.75 -13.32
C LEU A 133 -18.77 2.31 -13.17
N SER A 134 -18.56 3.53 -13.67
CA SER A 134 -17.36 4.33 -13.40
C SER A 134 -17.76 5.56 -12.60
N GLU A 135 -17.00 5.88 -11.56
CA GLU A 135 -17.26 7.01 -10.68
C GLU A 135 -15.99 7.82 -10.49
N LYS A 136 -16.07 9.14 -10.67
CA LYS A 136 -14.94 10.04 -10.49
C LYS A 136 -15.08 10.75 -9.15
N LEU A 137 -14.06 10.60 -8.30
CA LEU A 137 -13.99 11.24 -7.00
C LEU A 137 -12.70 12.06 -6.89
N PRO A 138 -12.71 13.22 -6.22
CA PRO A 138 -11.51 14.05 -6.10
C PRO A 138 -10.45 13.33 -5.25
N ALA A 139 -9.19 13.36 -5.70
CA ALA A 139 -8.09 12.64 -5.05
C ALA A 139 -7.90 13.05 -3.58
N LYS A 140 -8.22 14.30 -3.26
CA LYS A 140 -8.16 14.89 -1.92
C LYS A 140 -8.97 14.11 -0.86
N GLU A 141 -10.04 13.42 -1.27
CA GLU A 141 -10.86 12.61 -0.34
C GLU A 141 -10.13 11.37 0.17
N PHE A 142 -9.08 10.93 -0.53
CA PHE A 142 -8.32 9.73 -0.22
C PHE A 142 -6.94 10.04 0.37
N GLU A 143 -6.65 11.30 0.69
CA GLU A 143 -5.39 11.67 1.36
C GLU A 143 -5.34 11.20 2.81
N ILE A 144 -6.49 11.12 3.47
CA ILE A 144 -6.61 10.73 4.88
C ILE A 144 -6.85 9.22 4.95
N ILE A 145 -6.05 8.51 5.75
CA ILE A 145 -6.22 7.07 5.96
C ILE A 145 -7.55 6.83 6.70
N PRO A 146 -8.52 6.13 6.10
CA PRO A 146 -9.79 5.88 6.75
C PRO A 146 -9.63 4.91 7.92
N THR A 147 -10.34 5.20 9.00
CA THR A 147 -10.40 4.28 10.15
C THR A 147 -11.31 3.11 9.82
N CYS A 148 -10.79 1.91 10.04
CA CYS A 148 -11.55 0.70 9.87
C CYS A 148 -12.67 0.56 10.92
N LYS A 149 -13.91 0.35 10.48
CA LYS A 149 -15.03 0.00 11.38
C LYS A 149 -15.33 -1.50 11.31
N ASN A 150 -15.48 -2.13 12.48
CA ASN A 150 -15.75 -3.57 12.62
C ASN A 150 -17.23 -3.92 12.33
N LYS A 151 -18.09 -2.91 12.15
CA LYS A 151 -19.47 -3.03 11.68
C LYS A 151 -19.68 -1.97 10.61
N GLY A 152 -20.38 -2.30 9.51
CA GLY A 152 -20.93 -1.27 8.63
C GLY A 152 -21.76 -0.32 9.49
N CYS A 153 -21.79 0.97 9.18
CA CYS A 153 -22.67 1.90 9.89
C CYS A 153 -24.11 1.37 9.74
N GLN A 154 -24.55 0.62 10.75
CA GLN A 154 -25.84 0.87 11.33
C GLN A 154 -25.66 2.26 11.90
N ASP A 155 -26.37 3.23 11.34
CA ASP A 155 -26.80 4.36 12.14
C ASP A 155 -27.27 3.74 13.45
N SER A 156 -26.56 4.02 14.54
CA SER A 156 -27.07 3.75 15.86
C SER A 156 -27.85 5.02 16.20
N PRO A 157 -29.17 5.09 15.96
CA PRO A 157 -29.96 6.04 16.71
C PRO A 157 -29.86 5.60 18.16
N LEU A 158 -29.32 6.48 19.01
CA LEU A 158 -29.21 6.32 20.45
C LEU A 158 -28.25 5.24 20.96
N ALA A 159 -27.07 5.68 21.38
CA ALA A 159 -26.56 5.32 22.70
C ALA A 159 -26.28 6.64 23.42
N SER A 160 -27.25 7.08 24.24
CA SER A 160 -27.09 7.17 25.71
C SER A 160 -26.39 8.48 26.11
N ILE A 161 -26.94 9.43 26.87
CA ILE A 161 -28.08 9.55 27.82
C ILE A 161 -28.46 11.03 27.83
#